data_AF-A0A0J7LMK7-F1
#
_entry.id   AF-A0A0J7LMK7-F1
#
_cell.length_a   1.000
_cell.length_b   1.000
_cell.length_c   1.000
_cell.angle_alpha   90.00
_cell.angle_beta   90.00
_cell.angle_gamma   90.00
#
_symmetry.space_group_name_H-M   'P 1'
#
loop_
_entity.id
_entity.type
_entity.pdbx_description
1 polymer ?
#
loop_
_entity_poly.entity_id
_entity_poly.type
_entity_poly.pdbx_seq_one_letter_code
_entity_poly.pdbx_strand_id
1 'polypeptide(L)'
;MSTITKPQIQQLQTICSGKFRNREERLEAISEMMGVEVNSITELNRLQADELIYFFNTGKTLDHSSWALFDKYNTQHKTVLSLCHQLGWVQEANPHFVDLQRLGGWLKSDRSPVKLPLKEMNRTELSKIIFALQNILKSNYK
;
A
#
# COMPACT_ATOMS: atom_id res chain seq x y z
N MET A 1 1.90 -12.99 -6.78
CA MET A 1 1.36 -11.61 -6.84
C MET A 1 -0.06 -11.74 -7.35
N SER A 2 -1.10 -11.27 -6.65
CA SER A 2 -2.45 -11.31 -7.24
C SER A 2 -2.55 -10.16 -8.23
N THR A 3 -2.56 -10.54 -9.51
CA THR A 3 -2.72 -9.60 -10.62
C THR A 3 -4.09 -8.93 -10.55
N ILE A 4 -4.19 -7.69 -11.03
CA ILE A 4 -5.47 -7.01 -11.24
C ILE A 4 -6.45 -7.91 -12.01
N THR A 5 -7.73 -7.82 -11.65
CA THR A 5 -8.78 -8.64 -12.26
C THR A 5 -9.35 -7.99 -13.53
N LYS A 6 -9.90 -8.81 -14.44
CA LYS A 6 -10.57 -8.29 -15.66
C LYS A 6 -11.68 -7.26 -15.35
N PRO A 7 -12.55 -7.47 -14.34
CA PRO A 7 -13.55 -6.46 -13.97
C PRO A 7 -12.93 -5.14 -13.49
N GLN A 8 -11.87 -5.19 -12.69
CA GLN A 8 -11.17 -3.99 -12.24
C GLN A 8 -10.54 -3.22 -13.41
N ILE A 9 -9.94 -3.92 -14.38
CA ILE A 9 -9.43 -3.31 -15.61
C ILE A 9 -10.56 -2.59 -16.36
N GLN A 10 -11.70 -3.25 -16.57
CA GLN A 10 -12.84 -2.67 -17.29
C GLN A 10 -13.42 -1.44 -16.57
N GLN A 11 -13.52 -1.49 -15.24
CA GLN A 11 -13.98 -0.37 -14.42
C GLN A 11 -13.02 0.82 -14.54
N LEU A 12 -11.72 0.60 -14.33
CA LEU A 12 -10.72 1.65 -14.45
C LEU A 12 -10.70 2.25 -15.86
N GLN A 13 -10.76 1.42 -16.90
CA GLN A 13 -10.81 1.90 -18.29
C GLN A 13 -12.03 2.79 -18.54
N THR A 14 -13.21 2.35 -18.10
CA THR A 14 -14.46 3.11 -18.23
C THR A 14 -14.36 4.46 -17.49
N ILE A 15 -13.99 4.43 -16.21
CA ILE A 15 -13.86 5.64 -15.38
C ILE A 15 -12.85 6.61 -15.98
N CYS A 16 -11.67 6.10 -16.37
CA CYS A 16 -10.62 6.94 -16.92
C CYS A 16 -11.01 7.55 -18.28
N SER A 17 -11.71 6.79 -19.14
CA SER A 17 -12.15 7.31 -20.45
C SER A 17 -13.15 8.47 -20.32
N GLY A 18 -13.92 8.53 -19.23
CA GLY A 18 -14.81 9.64 -18.95
C GLY A 18 -14.15 10.84 -18.24
N LYS A 19 -12.95 10.67 -17.69
CA LYS A 19 -12.25 11.70 -16.89
C LYS A 19 -11.05 12.33 -17.58
N PHE A 20 -10.30 11.54 -18.36
CA PHE A 20 -9.03 11.95 -18.95
C PHE A 20 -9.12 11.96 -20.46
N ARG A 21 -8.45 12.92 -21.10
CA ARG A 21 -8.53 13.13 -22.56
C ARG A 21 -7.68 12.14 -23.33
N ASN A 22 -6.54 11.76 -22.77
CA ASN A 22 -5.57 10.90 -23.45
C ASN A 22 -4.89 9.93 -22.47
N ARG A 23 -4.08 9.04 -23.05
CA ARG A 23 -3.40 7.98 -22.30
C ARG A 23 -2.34 8.53 -21.32
N GLU A 24 -1.63 9.58 -21.70
CA GLU A 24 -0.54 10.16 -20.91
C GLU A 24 -1.09 10.79 -19.63
N GLU A 25 -2.07 11.68 -19.76
CA GLU A 25 -2.76 12.32 -18.62
C GLU A 25 -3.31 11.29 -17.63
N ARG A 26 -3.90 10.20 -18.15
CA ARG A 26 -4.38 9.09 -17.32
C ARG A 26 -3.26 8.41 -16.55
N LEU A 27 -2.13 8.12 -17.19
CA LEU A 27 -1.01 7.43 -16.55
C LEU A 27 -0.31 8.34 -15.53
N GLU A 28 -0.21 9.64 -15.82
CA GLU A 28 0.33 10.64 -14.92
C GLU A 28 -0.51 10.70 -13.64
N ALA A 29 -1.83 10.87 -13.76
CA ALA A 29 -2.73 10.91 -12.60
C ALA A 29 -2.71 9.60 -11.78
N ILE A 30 -2.61 8.45 -12.45
CA ILE A 30 -2.47 7.15 -11.77
C ILE A 30 -1.13 7.08 -11.02
N SER A 31 -0.03 7.47 -11.67
CA SER A 31 1.31 7.39 -11.08
C SER A 31 1.45 8.32 -9.87
N GLU A 32 0.93 9.54 -9.99
CA GLU A 32 0.86 10.51 -8.89
C GLU A 32 0.11 9.93 -7.69
N MET A 33 -1.10 9.40 -7.93
CA MET A 33 -1.91 8.80 -6.88
C MET A 33 -1.24 7.58 -6.22
N MET A 34 -0.54 6.76 -7.01
CA MET A 34 0.11 5.56 -6.49
C MET A 34 1.47 5.83 -5.83
N GLY A 35 2.02 7.05 -5.98
CA GLY A 35 3.36 7.40 -5.52
C GLY A 35 4.48 6.57 -6.16
N VAL A 36 4.19 5.92 -7.30
CA VAL A 36 5.13 5.11 -8.09
C VAL A 36 4.78 5.26 -9.56
N GLU A 37 5.79 5.19 -10.42
CA GLU A 37 5.58 5.21 -11.87
C GLU A 37 4.77 3.98 -12.32
N VAL A 38 3.66 4.21 -13.03
CA VAL A 38 2.80 3.17 -13.61
C VAL A 38 2.74 3.36 -15.11
N ASN A 39 3.25 2.38 -15.86
CA ASN A 39 3.25 2.42 -17.32
C ASN A 39 1.99 1.78 -17.91
N SER A 40 1.35 0.89 -17.17
CA SER A 40 0.09 0.25 -17.58
C SER A 40 -0.84 -0.05 -16.41
N ILE A 41 -2.15 0.11 -16.64
CA ILE A 41 -3.20 -0.31 -15.69
C ILE A 41 -3.06 -1.81 -15.32
N THR A 42 -2.51 -2.62 -16.22
CA THR A 42 -2.29 -4.05 -15.99
C THR A 42 -1.17 -4.36 -15.01
N GLU A 43 -0.30 -3.39 -14.70
CA GLU A 43 0.79 -3.54 -13.72
C GLU A 43 0.30 -3.39 -12.28
N LEU A 44 -0.91 -2.85 -12.10
CA LEU A 44 -1.53 -2.70 -10.81
C LEU A 44 -1.84 -4.07 -10.19
N ASN A 45 -1.72 -4.16 -8.87
CA ASN A 45 -2.31 -5.25 -8.11
C ASN A 45 -3.76 -4.93 -7.73
N ARG A 46 -4.47 -5.94 -7.21
CA ARG A 46 -5.89 -5.82 -6.87
C ARG A 46 -6.20 -4.67 -5.90
N LEU A 47 -5.37 -4.47 -4.88
CA LEU A 47 -5.59 -3.41 -3.88
C LEU A 47 -5.40 -2.03 -4.50
N GLN A 48 -4.34 -1.85 -5.30
CA GLN A 48 -4.09 -0.58 -6.00
C GLN A 48 -5.22 -0.25 -6.97
N ALA A 49 -5.77 -1.26 -7.66
CA ALA A 49 -6.91 -1.07 -8.53
C ALA A 49 -8.16 -0.64 -7.75
N ASP A 50 -8.46 -1.28 -6.61
CA ASP A 50 -9.58 -0.91 -5.75
C ASP A 50 -9.43 0.50 -5.16
N GLU A 51 -8.21 0.89 -4.76
CA GLU A 51 -7.88 2.25 -4.29
C GLU A 51 -8.16 3.29 -5.37
N LEU A 52 -7.69 3.07 -6.60
CA LEU A 52 -7.91 3.98 -7.73
C LEU A 52 -9.39 4.08 -8.12
N ILE A 53 -10.10 2.94 -8.16
CA ILE A 53 -11.54 2.94 -8.45
C ILE A 53 -12.30 3.73 -7.38
N TYR A 54 -11.98 3.53 -6.11
CA TYR A 54 -12.61 4.26 -5.02
C TYR A 54 -12.30 5.76 -5.10
N PHE A 55 -11.04 6.12 -5.32
CA PHE A 55 -10.61 7.50 -5.43
C PHE A 55 -11.26 8.22 -6.60
N PHE A 56 -11.24 7.64 -7.81
CA PHE A 56 -11.84 8.31 -8.97
C PHE A 56 -13.36 8.45 -8.87
N ASN A 57 -14.05 7.57 -8.14
CA ASN A 57 -15.48 7.68 -7.93
C ASN A 57 -15.86 8.65 -6.80
N THR A 58 -15.05 8.76 -5.75
CA THR A 58 -15.45 9.46 -4.51
C THR A 58 -14.61 10.70 -4.18
N GLY A 59 -13.45 10.86 -4.80
CA GLY A 59 -12.44 11.85 -4.44
C GLY A 59 -11.73 11.58 -3.11
N LYS A 60 -11.93 10.40 -2.50
CA LYS A 60 -11.37 10.03 -1.19
C LYS A 60 -10.39 8.87 -1.31
N THR A 61 -9.40 8.82 -0.43
CA THR A 61 -8.51 7.67 -0.26
C THR A 61 -9.16 6.63 0.65
N LEU A 62 -8.97 5.35 0.37
CA LEU A 62 -9.40 4.30 1.31
C LEU A 62 -8.57 4.39 2.58
N ASP A 63 -9.20 4.36 3.76
CA ASP A 63 -8.47 4.29 5.03
C ASP A 63 -7.99 2.86 5.29
N HIS A 64 -6.69 2.72 5.53
CA HIS A 64 -6.00 1.49 5.84
C HIS A 64 -5.29 1.55 7.21
N SER A 65 -5.29 2.71 7.87
CA SER A 65 -4.64 2.91 9.16
C SER A 65 -5.13 1.92 10.24
N SER A 66 -6.40 1.52 10.18
CA SER A 66 -6.98 0.51 11.07
C SER A 66 -6.26 -0.85 11.03
N TRP A 67 -5.68 -1.22 9.89
CA TRP A 67 -4.90 -2.47 9.75
C TRP A 67 -3.50 -2.36 10.34
N ALA A 68 -2.98 -1.14 10.52
CA ALA A 68 -1.68 -0.87 11.11
C ALA A 68 -1.76 -0.52 12.60
N LEU A 69 -2.93 -0.64 13.24
CA LEU A 69 -3.07 -0.45 14.68
C LEU A 69 -2.12 -1.39 15.42
N PHE A 70 -1.40 -0.83 16.39
CA PHE A 70 -0.37 -1.55 17.12
C PHE A 70 -0.53 -1.36 18.63
N ASP A 71 0.04 -2.31 19.37
CA ASP A 71 0.27 -2.21 20.80
C ASP A 71 1.67 -1.65 21.07
N LYS A 72 1.74 -0.47 21.72
CA LYS A 72 2.99 0.20 22.10
C LYS A 72 3.82 -0.54 23.15
N TYR A 73 3.26 -1.54 23.83
CA TYR A 73 4.02 -2.37 24.78
C TYR A 73 4.59 -3.63 24.12
N ASN A 74 4.06 -4.03 22.98
CA ASN A 74 4.56 -5.16 22.21
C ASN A 74 5.87 -4.78 21.49
N THR A 75 6.95 -5.50 21.80
CA THR A 75 8.29 -5.24 21.26
C THR A 75 8.39 -5.55 19.77
N GLN A 76 7.68 -6.56 19.25
CA GLN A 76 7.67 -6.86 17.82
C GLN A 76 6.96 -5.78 17.01
N HIS A 77 5.87 -5.22 17.53
CA HIS A 77 5.23 -4.06 16.91
C HIS A 77 6.18 -2.87 16.81
N LYS A 78 6.93 -2.56 17.89
CA LYS A 78 7.96 -1.51 17.84
C LYS A 78 9.01 -1.79 16.76
N THR A 79 9.43 -3.05 16.60
CA THR A 79 10.36 -3.44 15.54
C THR A 79 9.77 -3.20 14.15
N VAL A 80 8.51 -3.56 13.92
CA VAL A 80 7.81 -3.26 12.66
C VAL A 80 7.81 -1.77 12.36
N LEU A 81 7.47 -0.92 13.34
CA LEU A 81 7.48 0.53 13.17
C LEU A 81 8.88 1.08 12.92
N SER A 82 9.90 0.58 13.63
CA SER A 82 11.31 0.96 13.41
C SER A 82 11.78 0.63 11.99
N LEU A 83 11.38 -0.53 11.45
CA LEU A 83 11.69 -0.88 10.06
C LEU A 83 10.96 0.03 9.07
N CYS A 84 9.72 0.42 9.35
CA CYS A 84 8.99 1.39 8.53
C CYS A 84 9.71 2.74 8.49
N HIS A 85 10.22 3.22 9.63
CA HIS A 85 11.05 4.43 9.67
C HIS A 85 12.31 4.30 8.80
N GLN A 86 13.03 3.18 8.88
CA GLN A 86 14.22 2.94 8.06
C GLN A 86 13.91 2.87 6.56
N LEU A 87 12.70 2.41 6.20
CA LEU A 87 12.20 2.40 4.83
C LEU A 87 11.69 3.78 4.36
N GLY A 88 11.68 4.80 5.22
CA GLY A 88 11.09 6.10 4.93
C GLY A 88 9.56 6.09 4.86
N TRP A 89 8.90 5.06 5.41
CA TRP A 89 7.43 4.98 5.47
C TRP A 89 6.92 5.80 6.65
N VAL A 90 7.11 7.10 6.56
CA VAL A 90 6.80 8.09 7.59
C VAL A 90 5.83 9.12 7.06
N GLN A 91 5.11 9.81 7.95
CA GLN A 91 4.17 10.85 7.55
C GLN A 91 4.93 12.06 7.00
N GLU A 92 4.47 12.62 5.88
CA GLU A 92 5.09 13.81 5.28
C GLU A 92 5.06 15.02 6.23
N ALA A 93 3.90 15.26 6.86
CA ALA A 93 3.73 16.38 7.79
C ALA A 93 4.49 16.19 9.11
N ASN A 94 4.77 14.94 9.51
CA ASN A 94 5.53 14.64 10.72
C ASN A 94 6.34 13.34 10.58
N PRO A 95 7.58 13.42 10.07
CA PRO A 95 8.43 12.25 9.83
C PRO A 95 8.80 11.43 11.08
N HIS A 96 8.52 11.95 12.29
CA HIS A 96 8.70 11.21 13.54
C HIS A 96 7.68 10.09 13.73
N PHE A 97 6.59 10.09 12.96
CA PHE A 97 5.57 9.05 13.02
C PHE A 97 5.55 8.21 11.74
N VAL A 98 5.41 6.90 11.90
CA VAL A 98 5.16 5.97 10.80
C VAL A 98 3.86 6.35 10.10
N ASP A 99 3.88 6.25 8.77
CA ASP A 99 2.68 6.30 7.95
C ASP A 99 1.89 4.99 8.11
N LEU A 100 0.89 5.03 9.01
CA LEU A 100 0.02 3.90 9.27
C LEU A 100 -0.89 3.57 8.09
N GLN A 101 -1.21 4.55 7.24
CA GLN A 101 -1.99 4.33 6.03
C GLN A 101 -1.18 3.44 5.07
N ARG A 102 0.08 3.80 4.82
CA ARG A 102 1.00 3.03 3.98
C ARG A 102 1.28 1.64 4.54
N LEU A 103 1.56 1.53 5.84
CA LEU A 103 1.78 0.23 6.50
C LEU A 103 0.53 -0.66 6.40
N GLY A 104 -0.65 -0.10 6.69
CA GLY A 104 -1.92 -0.84 6.63
C GLY A 104 -2.25 -1.33 5.23
N GLY A 105 -2.01 -0.49 4.20
CA GLY A 105 -2.16 -0.88 2.81
C GLY A 105 -1.21 -2.01 2.43
N TRP A 106 0.06 -1.93 2.85
CA TRP A 106 1.02 -3.01 2.62
C TRP A 106 0.59 -4.34 3.29
N LEU A 107 0.08 -4.29 4.52
CA LEU A 107 -0.43 -5.47 5.25
C LEU A 107 -1.62 -6.13 4.55
N LYS A 108 -2.51 -5.35 3.91
CA LYS A 108 -3.62 -5.86 3.08
C LYS A 108 -3.15 -6.45 1.76
N SER A 109 -2.05 -5.93 1.22
CA SER A 109 -1.57 -6.29 -0.11
C SER A 109 -1.05 -7.74 -0.18
N ASP A 110 -0.87 -8.25 -1.39
CA ASP A 110 -0.24 -9.56 -1.61
C ASP A 110 1.27 -9.57 -1.32
N ARG A 111 1.87 -8.40 -1.06
CA ARG A 111 3.28 -8.30 -0.67
C ARG A 111 3.48 -8.68 0.79
N SER A 112 2.43 -8.63 1.61
CA SER A 112 2.49 -9.07 3.01
C SER A 112 2.42 -10.60 3.09
N PRO A 113 3.33 -11.26 3.84
CA PRO A 113 3.28 -12.70 4.05
C PRO A 113 2.16 -13.12 5.02
N VAL A 114 1.54 -12.17 5.74
CA VAL A 114 0.40 -12.40 6.63
C VAL A 114 -0.67 -11.34 6.34
N LYS A 115 -1.84 -11.76 5.91
CA LYS A 115 -2.97 -10.89 5.57
C LYS A 115 -3.92 -10.71 6.76
N LEU A 116 -3.42 -10.11 7.83
CA LEU A 116 -4.20 -9.77 9.03
C LEU A 116 -3.89 -8.35 9.47
N PRO A 117 -4.80 -7.70 10.23
CA PRO A 117 -4.47 -6.50 10.98
C PRO A 117 -3.29 -6.76 11.92
N LEU A 118 -2.37 -5.79 12.04
CA LEU A 118 -1.14 -5.93 12.82
C LEU A 118 -1.41 -6.35 14.28
N LYS A 119 -2.42 -5.76 14.91
CA LYS A 119 -2.82 -6.05 16.30
C LYS A 119 -3.39 -7.47 16.51
N GLU A 120 -3.86 -8.12 15.45
CA GLU A 120 -4.44 -9.47 15.50
C GLU A 120 -3.39 -10.55 15.25
N MET A 121 -2.17 -10.18 14.86
CA MET A 121 -1.11 -11.13 14.58
C MET A 121 -0.49 -11.70 15.85
N ASN A 122 -0.25 -13.00 15.83
CA ASN A 122 0.53 -13.67 16.87
C ASN A 122 2.04 -13.48 16.67
N ARG A 123 2.84 -13.94 17.64
CA ARG A 123 4.30 -13.78 17.64
C ARG A 123 4.99 -14.35 16.39
N THR A 124 4.50 -15.49 15.89
CA THR A 124 5.08 -16.17 14.72
C THR A 124 4.76 -15.41 13.44
N GLU A 125 3.53 -14.90 13.33
CA GLU A 125 3.10 -14.05 12.22
C GLU A 125 3.86 -12.72 12.18
N LEU A 126 3.99 -12.07 13.33
CA LEU A 126 4.80 -10.85 13.46
C LEU A 126 6.26 -11.08 13.05
N SER A 127 6.83 -12.24 13.37
CA SER A 127 8.19 -12.60 12.94
C SER A 127 8.30 -12.68 11.42
N LYS A 128 7.28 -13.19 10.72
CA LYS A 128 7.24 -13.23 9.25
C LYS A 128 7.16 -11.81 8.66
N ILE A 129 6.34 -10.93 9.25
CA ILE A 129 6.26 -9.51 8.83
C ILE A 129 7.61 -8.82 8.98
N ILE A 130 8.24 -8.94 10.15
CA ILE A 130 9.56 -8.36 10.43
C ILE A 130 10.59 -8.82 9.39
N PHE A 131 10.64 -10.13 9.12
CA PHE A 131 11.55 -10.68 8.14
C PHE A 131 11.30 -10.13 6.72
N ALA A 132 10.04 -10.01 6.31
CA ALA A 132 9.69 -9.44 5.01
C ALA A 132 10.13 -7.97 4.89
N LEU A 133 9.84 -7.13 5.89
CA LEU A 133 10.26 -5.73 5.91
C LEU A 133 11.79 -5.58 5.89
N GLN A 134 12.52 -6.43 6.63
CA GLN A 134 13.98 -6.47 6.57
C GLN A 134 14.51 -6.79 5.17
N ASN A 135 13.87 -7.69 4.43
CA ASN A 135 14.28 -8.01 3.06
C ASN A 135 13.97 -6.88 2.08
N ILE A 136 12.86 -6.17 2.26
CA ILE A 136 12.57 -4.94 1.49
C ILE A 136 13.67 -3.90 1.78
N LEU A 137 14.01 -3.69 3.05
CA LEU A 137 15.06 -2.74 3.45
C LEU A 137 16.41 -3.09 2.83
N LYS A 138 16.82 -4.36 2.89
CA LYS A 138 18.06 -4.83 2.26
C LYS A 138 18.08 -4.62 0.75
N SER A 139 16.93 -4.69 0.09
CA SER A 139 16.82 -4.49 -1.36
C SER A 139 16.89 -3.03 -1.75
N ASN A 140 16.51 -2.10 -0.87
CA ASN A 140 16.64 -0.65 -1.10
C ASN A 140 18.08 -0.12 -1.01
N TYR A 141 18.99 -0.86 -0.35
CA TYR A 141 20.40 -0.49 -0.22
C TYR A 141 21.32 -1.23 -1.21
N LYS A 142 20.76 -2.00 -2.14
CA LYS A 142 21.50 -2.66 -3.23
C LYS A 142 21.46 -1.82 -4.49
#